data_AF-A0A8S2TS75-F1
#
_entry.id   AF-A0A8S2TS75-F1
#
_cell.length_a   1.000
_cell.length_b   1.000
_cell.length_c   1.000
_cell.angle_alpha   90.00
_cell.angle_beta   90.00
_cell.angle_gamma   90.00
#
_symmetry.space_group_name_H-M   'P 1'
#
loop_
_entity.id
_entity.type
_entity.pdbx_description
1 polymer ?
#
loop_
_entity_poly.entity_id
_entity_poly.type
_entity_poly.pdbx_seq_one_letter_code
_entity_poly.pdbx_strand_id
1 'polypeptide(L)'
;CSLNDLRALSRKHLAFESDLAAHQDRVEQIAAIAQELNVLGYEKIQAINQRCQKLCNEWDELGDLTQKRRSTLTEAEKIVERIDSLFLEYAKKAAPYSNWLDGA
;
A
#
# COMPACT_ATOMS: atom_id res chain seq x y z
N CYS A 1 -5.11 13.66 11.47
CA CYS A 1 -5.26 13.29 10.05
C CYS A 1 -6.75 13.26 9.76
N SER A 2 -7.25 14.06 8.83
CA SER A 2 -8.67 13.99 8.47
C SER A 2 -8.94 12.76 7.58
N LEU A 3 -10.18 12.28 7.53
CA LEU A 3 -10.58 11.19 6.64
C LEU A 3 -10.22 11.50 5.17
N ASN A 4 -10.31 12.76 4.77
CA ASN A 4 -9.98 13.21 3.43
C ASN A 4 -8.48 13.09 3.13
N ASP A 5 -7.62 13.38 4.11
CA ASP A 5 -6.16 13.23 3.96
C ASP A 5 -5.76 11.76 3.79
N LEU A 6 -6.36 10.86 4.59
CA LEU A 6 -6.13 9.42 4.48
C LEU A 6 -6.58 8.89 3.11
N ARG A 7 -7.80 9.26 2.67
CA ARG A 7 -8.31 8.89 1.33
C ARG A 7 -7.43 9.41 0.20
N ALA A 8 -6.87 10.60 0.34
CA ALA A 8 -5.92 11.13 -0.63
C ALA A 8 -4.61 10.33 -0.65
N LEU A 9 -4.11 9.91 0.53
CA LEU A 9 -2.92 9.08 0.64
C LEU A 9 -3.15 7.68 0.04
N SER A 10 -4.31 7.07 0.26
CA SER A 10 -4.68 5.78 -0.33
C SER A 10 -4.78 5.85 -1.86
N ARG A 11 -5.33 6.94 -2.42
CA ARG A 11 -5.32 7.12 -3.89
C ARG A 11 -3.92 7.25 -4.45
N LYS A 12 -3.02 7.96 -3.77
CA LYS A 12 -1.60 8.02 -4.17
C LYS A 12 -0.93 6.65 -4.08
N HIS A 13 -1.26 5.86 -3.05
CA HIS A 13 -0.76 4.50 -2.88
C HIS A 13 -1.25 3.56 -3.99
N LEU A 14 -2.52 3.65 -4.38
CA LEU A 14 -3.06 2.88 -5.50
C LEU A 14 -2.36 3.22 -6.83
N ALA A 15 -2.06 4.50 -7.07
CA ALA A 15 -1.29 4.91 -8.24
C ALA A 15 0.13 4.33 -8.22
N PHE A 16 0.77 4.31 -7.05
CA PHE A 16 2.06 3.65 -6.86
C PHE A 16 1.99 2.13 -7.09
N GLU A 17 0.96 1.43 -6.59
CA GLU A 17 0.75 0.00 -6.83
C GLU A 17 0.58 -0.32 -8.32
N SER A 18 -0.14 0.55 -9.05
CA SER A 18 -0.30 0.43 -10.50
C SER A 18 1.03 0.59 -11.24
N ASP A 19 1.85 1.55 -10.86
CA ASP A 19 3.17 1.78 -11.44
C ASP A 19 4.14 0.63 -11.12
N LEU A 20 4.09 0.14 -9.88
CA LEU A 20 4.86 -1.02 -9.44
C LEU A 20 4.49 -2.27 -10.26
N ALA A 21 3.20 -2.54 -10.46
CA ALA A 21 2.74 -3.67 -11.26
C ALA A 21 3.20 -3.58 -12.73
N ALA A 22 3.27 -2.37 -13.31
CA ALA A 22 3.76 -2.15 -14.68
C ALA A 22 5.27 -2.49 -14.84
N HIS A 23 6.01 -2.58 -13.74
CA HIS A 23 7.43 -2.94 -13.75
C HIS A 23 7.69 -4.45 -13.53
N GLN A 24 6.66 -5.25 -13.24
CA GLN A 24 6.78 -6.70 -13.03
C GLN A 24 7.43 -7.40 -14.23
N ASP A 25 6.90 -7.16 -15.44
CA ASP A 25 7.41 -7.77 -16.69
C ASP A 25 8.91 -7.54 -16.88
N ARG A 26 9.40 -6.36 -16.48
CA ARG A 26 10.82 -6.02 -16.63
C ARG A 26 11.69 -6.83 -15.67
N VAL A 27 11.23 -7.08 -14.45
CA VAL A 27 11.94 -7.93 -13.48
C VAL A 27 12.00 -9.37 -13.98
N GLU A 28 10.88 -9.87 -14.50
CA GLU A 28 10.79 -11.22 -15.07
C GLU A 28 11.71 -11.39 -16.30
N GLN A 29 11.77 -10.39 -17.18
CA GLN A 29 12.68 -10.40 -18.32
C GLN A 29 14.15 -10.42 -17.90
N ILE A 30 14.54 -9.64 -16.88
CA ILE A 30 15.91 -9.67 -16.36
C ILE A 30 16.25 -11.05 -15.81
N ALA A 31 15.33 -11.69 -15.09
CA ALA A 31 15.52 -13.04 -14.57
C ALA A 31 15.63 -14.08 -15.69
N ALA A 32 14.79 -13.98 -16.73
CA ALA A 32 14.84 -14.86 -17.90
C ALA A 32 16.18 -14.74 -18.64
N ILE A 33 16.66 -13.51 -18.90
CA ILE A 33 17.97 -13.29 -19.54
C ILE A 33 19.11 -13.86 -18.69
N ALA A 34 19.08 -13.67 -17.37
CA ALA A 34 20.07 -14.26 -16.47
C ALA A 34 20.05 -15.80 -16.56
N GLN A 35 18.87 -16.41 -16.67
CA GLN A 35 18.73 -17.86 -16.84
C GLN A 35 19.28 -18.34 -18.19
N GLU A 36 19.02 -17.63 -19.28
CA GLU A 36 19.61 -17.95 -20.59
C GLU A 36 21.13 -17.90 -20.56
N LEU A 37 21.72 -16.88 -19.92
CA LEU A 37 23.18 -16.76 -19.77
C LEU A 37 23.78 -17.91 -18.93
N ASN A 38 23.02 -18.49 -18.00
CA ASN A 38 23.43 -19.71 -17.28
C ASN A 38 23.52 -20.90 -18.23
N VAL A 39 22.49 -21.10 -19.06
CA VAL A 39 22.44 -22.21 -20.02
C VAL A 39 23.58 -22.11 -21.03
N LEU A 40 23.92 -20.91 -21.46
CA LEU A 40 25.01 -20.65 -22.41
C LEU A 40 26.42 -20.75 -21.77
N GLY A 41 26.53 -20.97 -20.46
CA GLY A 41 27.82 -21.09 -19.78
C GLY A 41 28.64 -19.80 -19.78
N TYR A 42 27.98 -18.64 -19.65
CA TYR A 42 28.66 -17.34 -19.67
C TYR A 42 29.72 -17.22 -18.56
N GLU A 43 30.93 -16.77 -18.91
CA GLU A 43 32.10 -16.77 -18.02
C GLU A 43 31.86 -16.02 -16.69
N LYS A 44 31.09 -14.92 -16.70
CA LYS A 44 30.81 -14.09 -15.51
C LYS A 44 29.44 -14.35 -14.91
N ILE A 45 28.86 -15.52 -15.14
CA ILE A 45 27.49 -15.82 -14.74
C ILE A 45 27.25 -15.69 -13.23
N GLN A 46 28.25 -15.99 -12.39
CA GLN A 46 28.12 -15.87 -10.93
C GLN A 46 27.77 -14.44 -10.49
N ALA A 47 28.43 -13.42 -11.06
CA ALA A 47 28.16 -12.04 -10.72
C ALA A 47 26.76 -11.59 -11.19
N ILE A 48 26.31 -12.08 -12.36
CA ILE A 48 24.97 -11.82 -12.87
C ILE A 48 23.92 -12.46 -11.98
N ASN A 49 24.09 -13.72 -11.60
CA ASN A 49 23.17 -14.43 -10.70
C ASN A 49 23.05 -13.74 -9.35
N GLN A 50 24.17 -13.30 -8.75
CA GLN A 50 24.13 -12.55 -7.50
C GLN A 50 23.33 -11.25 -7.63
N ARG A 51 23.50 -10.50 -8.72
CA ARG A 51 22.76 -9.27 -8.96
C ARG A 51 21.28 -9.53 -9.24
N CYS A 52 20.96 -10.58 -9.99
CA CYS A 52 19.59 -10.99 -10.26
C CYS A 52 18.87 -11.44 -8.99
N GLN A 53 19.52 -12.26 -8.16
CA GLN A 53 18.97 -12.68 -6.88
C GLN A 53 18.70 -11.49 -5.96
N LYS A 54 19.64 -10.54 -5.90
CA LYS A 54 19.45 -9.31 -5.12
C LYS A 54 18.25 -8.52 -5.63
N LEU A 55 18.12 -8.35 -6.95
CA LEU A 55 16.97 -7.68 -7.57
C LEU A 55 15.65 -8.37 -7.21
N CYS A 56 15.56 -9.69 -7.33
CA CYS A 56 14.35 -10.45 -6.99
C CYS A 56 14.00 -10.31 -5.50
N ASN A 57 14.99 -10.41 -4.61
CA ASN A 57 14.76 -10.24 -3.17
C ASN A 57 14.25 -8.82 -2.83
N GLU A 58 14.86 -7.79 -3.41
CA GLU A 58 14.43 -6.40 -3.20
C GLU A 58 13.02 -6.16 -3.79
N TRP A 59 12.69 -6.83 -4.88
CA TRP A 59 11.37 -6.76 -5.50
C TRP A 59 10.29 -7.42 -4.64
N ASP A 60 10.56 -8.62 -4.11
CA ASP A 60 9.66 -9.33 -3.21
C ASP A 60 9.43 -8.53 -1.92
N GLU A 61 10.50 -8.00 -1.31
CA GLU A 61 10.42 -7.14 -0.13
C GLU A 61 9.60 -5.87 -0.41
N LEU A 62 9.81 -5.24 -1.58
CA LEU A 62 9.03 -4.07 -1.99
C LEU A 62 7.54 -4.41 -2.14
N GLY A 63 7.21 -5.58 -2.69
CA GLY A 63 5.84 -6.09 -2.77
C GLY A 63 5.20 -6.24 -1.39
N ASP A 64 5.90 -6.88 -0.45
CA ASP A 64 5.44 -7.07 0.93
C ASP A 64 5.22 -5.75 1.67
N LEU A 65 6.17 -4.82 1.55
CA LEU A 65 6.07 -3.48 2.15
C LEU A 65 4.90 -2.68 1.58
N THR A 66 4.68 -2.79 0.27
CA THR A 66 3.56 -2.15 -0.43
C THR A 66 2.23 -2.68 0.06
N GLN A 67 2.10 -4.00 0.19
CA GLN A 67 0.91 -4.65 0.71
C GLN A 67 0.65 -4.28 2.18
N LYS A 68 1.69 -4.30 3.02
CA LYS A 68 1.61 -3.89 4.43
C LYS A 68 1.14 -2.45 4.57
N ARG A 69 1.65 -1.55 3.73
CA ARG A 69 1.21 -0.14 3.69
C ARG A 69 -0.25 -0.02 3.28
N ARG A 70 -0.71 -0.75 2.25
CA ARG A 70 -2.13 -0.78 1.85
C ARG A 70 -3.02 -1.18 3.01
N SER A 71 -2.72 -2.31 3.67
CA SER A 71 -3.49 -2.79 4.82
C SER A 71 -3.52 -1.77 5.96
N THR A 72 -2.41 -1.10 6.25
CA THR A 72 -2.32 -0.08 7.29
C THR A 72 -3.18 1.16 6.96
N LEU A 73 -3.14 1.62 5.71
CA LEU A 73 -3.96 2.75 5.25
C LEU A 73 -5.45 2.42 5.31
N THR A 74 -5.84 1.24 4.83
CA THR A 74 -7.23 0.77 4.87
C THR A 74 -7.75 0.66 6.30
N GLU A 75 -6.95 0.16 7.24
CA GLU A 75 -7.36 0.06 8.64
C GLU A 75 -7.51 1.44 9.28
N ALA A 76 -6.56 2.35 9.03
CA ALA A 76 -6.65 3.73 9.51
C ALA A 76 -7.89 4.45 8.97
N GLU A 77 -8.22 4.27 7.69
CA GLU A 77 -9.45 4.83 7.09
C GLU A 77 -10.70 4.32 7.79
N LYS A 78 -10.81 3.02 8.04
CA LYS A 78 -11.96 2.43 8.74
C LYS A 78 -12.13 2.98 10.14
N ILE A 79 -11.03 3.12 10.89
CA ILE A 79 -11.05 3.66 12.26
C ILE A 79 -11.56 5.10 12.24
N VAL A 80 -11.00 5.95 11.37
CA VAL A 80 -11.38 7.37 11.31
C VAL A 80 -12.83 7.52 10.83
N GLU A 81 -13.27 6.74 9.84
CA GLU A 81 -14.67 6.74 9.39
C GLU A 81 -15.64 6.31 10.48
N ARG A 82 -15.26 5.32 11.30
CA ARG A 82 -16.04 4.90 12.47
C ARG A 82 -16.13 6.01 13.51
N ILE A 83 -15.03 6.70 13.78
CA ILE A 83 -14.99 7.83 14.72
C ILE A 83 -15.91 8.96 14.22
N ASP A 84 -15.83 9.34 12.95
CA ASP A 84 -16.67 10.38 12.35
C ASP A 84 -18.17 10.01 12.44
N SER A 85 -18.50 8.74 12.19
CA SER A 85 -19.88 8.23 12.32
C SER A 85 -20.40 8.34 13.75
N LEU A 86 -19.58 7.97 14.75
CA LEU A 86 -19.94 8.07 16.17
C LEU A 86 -20.11 9.51 16.62
N PHE A 87 -19.22 10.42 16.20
CA PHE A 87 -19.36 11.85 16.48
C PHE A 87 -20.65 12.42 15.90
N LEU A 88 -21.00 12.04 14.67
CA LEU A 88 -22.24 12.47 14.03
C LEU A 88 -23.48 11.94 14.79
N GLU A 89 -23.46 10.68 15.22
CA GLU A 89 -24.55 10.10 16.01
C GLU A 89 -24.70 10.80 17.37
N TYR A 90 -23.58 11.05 18.05
CA TYR A 90 -23.56 11.80 19.31
C TYR A 90 -24.14 13.19 19.13
N ALA A 91 -23.68 13.97 18.15
CA ALA A 91 -24.16 15.32 17.89
C ALA A 91 -25.68 15.35 17.62
N LYS A 92 -26.20 14.37 16.86
CA LYS A 92 -27.63 14.23 16.59
C LYS A 92 -28.47 14.00 17.85
N LYS A 93 -27.94 13.28 18.85
CA LYS A 93 -28.64 13.00 20.11
C LYS A 93 -28.46 14.12 21.14
N ALA A 94 -27.28 14.72 21.18
CA ALA A 94 -26.93 15.77 22.13
C ALA A 94 -27.70 17.07 21.86
N ALA A 95 -27.91 17.44 20.60
CA ALA A 95 -28.61 18.70 20.26
C ALA A 95 -30.06 18.74 20.78
N PRO A 96 -30.93 17.74 20.54
CA PRO A 96 -32.26 17.70 21.14
C PRO A 96 -32.24 17.65 22.67
N TYR A 97 -31.27 16.93 23.26
CA TYR A 97 -31.14 16.83 24.71
C TYR A 97 -30.76 18.15 25.36
N SER A 98 -29.82 18.90 24.77
CA SER A 98 -29.46 20.25 25.22
C SER A 98 -30.66 21.18 25.17
N ASN A 99 -31.41 21.18 24.06
CA ASN A 99 -32.61 22.00 23.93
C ASN A 99 -33.67 21.66 24.98
N TRP A 100 -33.78 20.38 25.38
CA TRP A 100 -34.68 19.97 26.46
C TRP A 100 -34.22 20.46 27.83
N LEU A 101 -32.91 20.41 28.12
CA LEU A 101 -32.34 20.92 29.37
C LEU A 101 -32.51 22.44 29.51
N ASP A 102 -32.32 23.19 28.42
CA ASP A 102 -32.43 24.66 28.43
C ASP A 102 -33.90 25.13 28.49
N GLY A 103 -34.86 24.26 28.17
CA GLY A 103 -36.29 24.53 28.23
C GLY A 103 -36.98 24.09 29.53
N ALA A 104 -36.26 23.43 30.44
CA ALA A 104 -36.72 22.97 31.75
C ALA A 104 -36.29 23.94 32.87
#